data_AF-A0A922S4I1-F1
#
_entry.id   AF-A0A922S4I1-F1
#
_cell.length_a   1.000
_cell.length_b   1.000
_cell.length_c   1.000
_cell.angle_alpha   90.00
_cell.angle_beta   90.00
_cell.angle_gamma   90.00
#
_symmetry.space_group_name_H-M   'P 1'
#
loop_
_entity.id
_entity.type
_entity.pdbx_description
1 polymer ?
#
loop_
_entity_poly.entity_id
_entity_poly.type
_entity_poly.pdbx_seq_one_letter_code
_entity_poly.pdbx_strand_id
1 'polypeptide(L)'
;MMRFNSPYNLFIRISMMLNLFSVFCNCDEICKQPEWNNFTKVIFVNESYRYSHNYHYSQTISLNQPYPIVNGSFKIFKEDKIVEPQFPLKFFESEFTEFKTWYRGVLSIFENKKPIGQISNVLESYGSRYLLNEKGLIAVKWSPEGKDKENTPIVTNLLYPNGKISIYYENILLELSENKSVLGIRRIFQCETGPIDHRISVPVEWIQNGTLVEYEVIGTICPKHNSSEACQQATTPNVKCIWCEKWNTCIDSNHQNHHFFKVNDCHYKGPDVNDLTTSTPINHKETTLRNTTFEITEESRQNKSLWYLYIVIPSVVFVFAACISCVIWRWLHIRRRSSE
;
A
#
# COMPACT_ATOMS: atom_id res chain seq x y z
N MET A 1 -51.09 -28.44 -3.42
CA MET A 1 -49.72 -28.68 -2.91
C MET A 1 -48.72 -28.33 -4.01
N MET A 2 -48.39 -27.04 -4.17
CA MET A 2 -47.32 -26.60 -5.07
C MET A 2 -46.01 -26.57 -4.28
N ARG A 3 -45.07 -27.44 -4.63
CA ARG A 3 -43.72 -27.43 -4.07
C ARG A 3 -42.97 -26.21 -4.61
N PHE A 4 -42.80 -25.18 -3.78
CA PHE A 4 -41.83 -24.13 -4.03
C PHE A 4 -40.44 -24.73 -3.88
N ASN A 5 -39.77 -25.00 -5.00
CA ASN A 5 -38.35 -25.33 -4.99
C ASN A 5 -37.55 -24.09 -4.59
N SER A 6 -36.68 -24.31 -3.61
CA SER A 6 -35.95 -23.34 -2.81
C SER A 6 -35.23 -22.22 -3.60
N PRO A 7 -35.31 -20.94 -3.17
CA PRO A 7 -34.63 -19.79 -3.77
C PRO A 7 -33.09 -19.80 -3.51
N TYR A 8 -32.58 -20.73 -2.72
CA TYR A 8 -31.17 -20.79 -2.33
C TYR A 8 -30.21 -20.97 -3.52
N ASN A 9 -30.59 -21.74 -4.55
CA ASN A 9 -29.74 -21.93 -5.73
C ASN A 9 -29.58 -20.65 -6.57
N LEU A 10 -30.58 -19.76 -6.57
CA LEU A 10 -30.49 -18.48 -7.25
C LEU A 10 -29.57 -17.52 -6.48
N PHE A 11 -29.69 -17.48 -5.15
CA PHE A 11 -28.80 -16.69 -4.29
C PHE A 11 -27.34 -17.15 -4.36
N ILE A 12 -27.08 -18.46 -4.42
CA ILE A 12 -25.72 -18.98 -4.60
C ILE A 12 -25.15 -18.57 -5.95
N ARG A 13 -25.95 -18.64 -7.04
CA ARG A 13 -25.49 -18.21 -8.37
C ARG A 13 -25.26 -16.71 -8.47
N ILE A 14 -26.13 -15.90 -7.87
CA ILE A 14 -25.95 -14.44 -7.82
C ILE A 14 -24.72 -14.09 -6.95
N SER A 15 -24.53 -14.77 -5.81
CA SER A 15 -23.35 -14.60 -4.96
C SER A 15 -22.07 -15.04 -5.67
N MET A 16 -22.10 -16.13 -6.44
CA MET A 16 -20.96 -16.55 -7.27
C MET A 16 -20.69 -15.55 -8.40
N MET A 17 -21.71 -15.01 -9.05
CA MET A 17 -21.54 -13.97 -10.07
C MET A 17 -21.03 -12.66 -9.48
N LEU A 18 -21.54 -12.21 -8.34
CA LEU A 18 -21.05 -11.02 -7.63
C LEU A 18 -19.63 -11.21 -7.11
N ASN A 19 -19.29 -12.40 -6.61
CA ASN A 19 -17.90 -12.74 -6.29
C ASN A 19 -17.02 -12.73 -7.55
N LEU A 20 -17.51 -13.27 -8.67
CA LEU A 20 -16.81 -13.23 -9.95
C LEU A 20 -16.55 -11.78 -10.38
N PHE A 21 -17.57 -10.90 -10.32
CA PHE A 21 -17.40 -9.47 -10.63
C PHE A 21 -16.54 -8.72 -9.61
N SER A 22 -16.57 -9.08 -8.31
CA SER A 22 -15.69 -8.48 -7.30
C SER A 22 -14.22 -8.87 -7.50
N VAL A 23 -13.96 -10.09 -7.99
CA VAL A 23 -12.62 -10.56 -8.37
C VAL A 23 -12.12 -9.83 -9.63
N PHE A 24 -13.03 -9.33 -10.47
CA PHE A 24 -12.70 -8.53 -11.66
C PHE A 24 -12.65 -7.01 -11.41
N CYS A 25 -12.96 -6.51 -10.20
CA CYS A 25 -13.09 -5.08 -9.92
C CYS A 25 -12.29 -4.60 -8.70
N ASN A 26 -11.09 -5.14 -8.46
CA ASN A 26 -10.06 -4.37 -7.75
C ASN A 26 -9.33 -3.49 -8.76
N CYS A 27 -10.01 -2.45 -9.23
CA CYS A 27 -9.35 -1.41 -10.02
C CYS A 27 -8.63 -0.49 -9.05
N ASP A 28 -7.34 -0.76 -8.84
CA ASP A 28 -6.44 0.14 -8.12
C ASP A 28 -6.63 1.59 -8.60
N GLU A 29 -6.54 2.57 -7.69
CA GLU A 29 -6.81 3.97 -8.03
C GLU A 29 -5.93 4.46 -9.20
N ILE A 30 -4.70 3.95 -9.28
CA ILE A 30 -3.77 4.19 -10.39
C ILE A 30 -4.30 3.74 -11.76
N CYS A 31 -5.17 2.73 -11.82
CA CYS A 31 -5.84 2.30 -13.05
C CYS A 31 -6.93 3.29 -13.49
N LYS A 32 -7.54 4.03 -12.54
CA LYS A 32 -8.59 5.02 -12.82
C LYS A 32 -8.02 6.41 -13.10
N GLN A 33 -6.90 6.74 -12.48
CA GLN A 33 -6.25 8.04 -12.53
C GLN A 33 -4.76 7.85 -12.90
N PRO A 34 -4.41 7.90 -14.20
CA PRO A 34 -3.04 7.69 -14.67
C PRO A 34 -2.00 8.63 -14.06
N GLU A 35 -2.43 9.78 -13.57
CA GLU A 35 -1.62 10.77 -12.85
C GLU A 35 -0.86 10.14 -11.65
N TRP A 36 -1.44 9.13 -11.01
CA TRP A 36 -0.82 8.43 -9.88
C TRP A 36 0.44 7.65 -10.26
N ASN A 37 0.57 7.24 -11.53
CA ASN A 37 1.68 6.42 -11.95
C ASN A 37 3.03 7.11 -11.77
N ASN A 38 3.07 8.42 -11.95
CA ASN A 38 4.27 9.24 -11.79
C ASN A 38 4.14 10.23 -10.62
N PHE A 39 3.22 9.98 -9.68
CA PHE A 39 3.01 10.87 -8.55
C PHE A 39 4.21 10.79 -7.59
N THR A 40 4.97 11.88 -7.55
CA THR A 40 5.98 12.14 -6.55
C THR A 40 5.89 13.59 -6.14
N LYS A 41 5.66 13.85 -4.84
CA LYS A 41 5.69 15.18 -4.24
C LYS A 41 6.85 15.24 -3.26
N VAL A 42 7.91 15.97 -3.63
CA VAL A 42 9.01 16.25 -2.69
C VAL A 42 8.53 17.32 -1.72
N ILE A 43 8.55 17.01 -0.42
CA ILE A 43 8.03 17.88 0.63
C ILE A 43 9.16 18.64 1.30
N PHE A 44 10.27 17.95 1.53
CA PHE A 44 11.42 18.55 2.20
C PHE A 44 12.72 17.93 1.70
N VAL A 45 13.72 18.79 1.51
CA VAL A 45 15.09 18.40 1.14
C VAL A 45 16.04 19.34 1.86
N ASN A 46 17.06 18.78 2.49
CA ASN A 46 18.27 19.49 2.91
C ASN A 46 19.50 18.68 2.50
N GLU A 47 20.68 18.99 3.03
CA GLU A 47 21.94 18.32 2.65
C GLU A 47 22.05 16.85 3.06
N SER A 48 21.32 16.40 4.08
CA SER A 48 21.45 15.05 4.66
C SER A 48 20.15 14.28 4.75
N TYR A 49 19.04 14.90 4.34
CA TYR A 49 17.71 14.36 4.53
C TYR A 49 16.77 14.80 3.41
N ARG A 50 16.02 13.85 2.85
CA ARG A 50 14.98 14.07 1.85
C ARG A 50 13.72 13.31 2.22
N TYR A 51 12.58 13.98 2.14
CA TYR A 51 11.26 13.40 2.38
C TYR A 51 10.32 13.70 1.22
N SER A 52 9.70 12.65 0.67
CA SER A 52 8.75 12.75 -0.43
C SER A 52 7.56 11.81 -0.24
N HIS A 53 6.43 12.19 -0.84
CA HIS A 53 5.25 11.34 -0.99
C HIS A 53 5.22 10.77 -2.39
N ASN A 54 4.89 9.49 -2.48
CA ASN A 54 4.69 8.74 -3.71
C ASN A 54 3.38 7.97 -3.59
N TYR A 55 2.90 7.39 -4.69
CA TYR A 55 1.71 6.54 -4.63
C TYR A 55 1.94 5.37 -3.64
N HIS A 56 1.05 5.23 -2.64
CA HIS A 56 1.12 4.29 -1.51
C HIS A 56 2.30 4.39 -0.53
N TYR A 57 3.37 5.13 -0.82
CA TYR A 57 4.51 5.22 0.09
C TYR A 57 5.04 6.64 0.27
N SER A 58 5.34 7.02 1.51
CA SER A 58 6.34 8.07 1.76
C SER A 58 7.73 7.48 1.64
N GLN A 59 8.65 8.22 1.05
CA GLN A 59 10.06 7.90 0.98
C GLN A 59 10.85 8.88 1.84
N THR A 60 11.54 8.36 2.84
CA THR A 60 12.54 9.08 3.63
C THR A 60 13.92 8.62 3.18
N ILE A 61 14.82 9.55 2.91
CA ILE A 61 16.22 9.28 2.61
C ILE A 61 17.05 10.05 3.62
N SER A 62 17.88 9.35 4.39
CA SER A 62 18.75 9.92 5.41
C SER A 62 20.19 9.49 5.17
N LEU A 63 21.11 10.44 5.20
CA LEU A 63 22.55 10.20 5.06
C LEU A 63 23.20 9.96 6.43
N ASN A 64 24.41 9.41 6.43
CA ASN A 64 25.24 9.18 7.62
C ASN A 64 24.54 8.38 8.72
N GLN A 65 23.66 7.46 8.34
CA GLN A 65 22.96 6.60 9.27
C GLN A 65 23.86 5.45 9.73
N PRO A 66 23.75 5.02 11.00
CA PRO A 66 24.46 3.84 11.46
C PRO A 66 23.94 2.59 10.76
N TYR A 67 24.78 1.55 10.72
CA TYR A 67 24.36 0.25 10.19
C TYR A 67 23.13 -0.26 10.94
N PRO A 68 22.08 -0.74 10.24
CA PRO A 68 20.90 -1.26 10.89
C PRO A 68 21.25 -2.49 11.73
N ILE A 69 20.98 -2.40 13.04
CA ILE A 69 21.23 -3.51 13.96
C ILE A 69 20.16 -4.57 13.72
N VAL A 70 20.56 -5.69 13.12
CA VAL A 70 19.69 -6.83 12.85
C VAL A 70 20.08 -7.98 13.76
N ASN A 71 19.18 -8.35 14.68
CA ASN A 71 19.37 -9.48 15.58
C ASN A 71 19.06 -10.79 14.84
N GLY A 72 20.06 -11.64 14.70
CA GLY A 72 19.91 -12.97 14.10
C GLY A 72 21.14 -13.43 13.36
N SER A 73 21.11 -14.67 12.89
CA SER A 73 22.20 -15.26 12.11
C SER A 73 21.80 -15.35 10.65
N PHE A 74 22.51 -14.63 9.79
CA PHE A 74 22.28 -14.68 8.36
C PHE A 74 22.71 -16.03 7.77
N LYS A 75 21.85 -16.58 6.90
CA LYS A 75 22.19 -17.76 6.08
C LYS A 75 22.71 -17.29 4.73
N ILE A 76 23.87 -17.80 4.33
CA ILE A 76 24.51 -17.49 3.05
C ILE A 76 23.96 -18.41 1.96
N PHE A 77 23.73 -17.88 0.76
CA PHE A 77 23.35 -18.67 -0.40
C PHE A 77 23.94 -18.08 -1.69
N LYS A 78 24.23 -18.97 -2.66
CA LYS A 78 24.88 -18.65 -3.95
C LYS A 78 23.97 -18.80 -5.17
N GLU A 79 22.80 -19.41 -5.01
CA GLU A 79 21.83 -19.62 -6.09
C GLU A 79 20.57 -18.79 -5.86
N ASP A 80 19.75 -18.62 -6.89
CA ASP A 80 18.45 -17.98 -6.71
C ASP A 80 17.61 -18.74 -5.68
N LYS A 81 16.93 -18.01 -4.78
CA LYS A 81 16.15 -18.63 -3.71
C LYS A 81 14.76 -18.03 -3.60
N ILE A 82 13.75 -18.90 -3.62
CA ILE A 82 12.37 -18.57 -3.25
C ILE A 82 12.26 -18.65 -1.73
N VAL A 83 11.62 -17.64 -1.15
CA VAL A 83 11.46 -17.50 0.29
C VAL A 83 10.00 -17.18 0.60
N GLU A 84 9.42 -17.99 1.47
CA GLU A 84 8.11 -17.73 2.07
C GLU A 84 8.32 -16.93 3.38
N PRO A 85 7.75 -15.72 3.51
CA PRO A 85 7.78 -14.96 4.75
C PRO A 85 7.21 -15.75 5.94
N GLN A 86 7.80 -15.60 7.13
CA GLN A 86 7.25 -16.18 8.36
C GLN A 86 6.06 -15.40 8.95
N PHE A 87 5.65 -14.31 8.30
CA PHE A 87 4.58 -13.44 8.72
C PHE A 87 3.91 -12.80 7.49
N PRO A 88 2.62 -12.40 7.58
CA PRO A 88 1.95 -11.72 6.49
C PRO A 88 2.65 -10.40 6.15
N LEU A 89 2.91 -10.19 4.87
CA LEU A 89 3.54 -8.97 4.36
C LEU A 89 2.67 -8.36 3.26
N LYS A 90 2.58 -7.03 3.28
CA LYS A 90 1.88 -6.25 2.25
C LYS A 90 2.88 -5.45 1.43
N PHE A 91 2.62 -5.37 0.13
CA PHE A 91 3.38 -4.57 -0.83
C PHE A 91 2.40 -3.86 -1.75
N PHE A 92 2.25 -2.53 -1.59
CA PHE A 92 1.18 -1.75 -2.23
C PHE A 92 -0.21 -2.33 -1.93
N GLU A 93 -0.50 -2.51 -0.63
CA GLU A 93 -1.73 -3.14 -0.08
C GLU A 93 -1.98 -4.61 -0.46
N SER A 94 -1.31 -5.14 -1.47
CA SER A 94 -1.39 -6.54 -1.89
C SER A 94 -0.61 -7.42 -0.91
N GLU A 95 -1.23 -8.47 -0.37
CA GLU A 95 -0.53 -9.48 0.42
C GLU A 95 0.32 -10.34 -0.51
N PHE A 96 1.62 -10.46 -0.23
CA PHE A 96 2.50 -11.29 -1.04
C PHE A 96 2.88 -12.57 -0.32
N THR A 97 2.93 -13.67 -1.07
CA THR A 97 3.07 -15.02 -0.54
C THR A 97 4.51 -15.49 -0.52
N GLU A 98 5.32 -15.01 -1.46
CA GLU A 98 6.72 -15.40 -1.60
C GLU A 98 7.53 -14.30 -2.30
N PHE A 99 8.84 -14.32 -2.09
CA PHE A 99 9.76 -13.52 -2.89
C PHE A 99 10.93 -14.37 -3.39
N LYS A 100 11.44 -14.00 -4.56
CA LYS A 100 12.61 -14.63 -5.16
C LYS A 100 13.79 -13.66 -5.11
N THR A 101 14.87 -14.11 -4.49
CA THR A 101 16.16 -13.43 -4.51
C THR A 101 16.93 -13.86 -5.75
N TRP A 102 17.22 -12.92 -6.64
CA TRP A 102 18.02 -13.17 -7.83
C TRP A 102 19.52 -13.03 -7.52
N TYR A 103 20.38 -13.09 -8.53
CA TYR A 103 21.84 -12.90 -8.37
C TYR A 103 22.35 -11.49 -8.71
N ARG A 104 21.49 -10.55 -9.18
CA ARG A 104 21.87 -9.20 -9.68
C ARG A 104 21.42 -7.97 -8.86
N GLY A 105 20.90 -8.15 -7.67
CA GLY A 105 20.45 -7.09 -6.74
C GLY A 105 18.93 -7.04 -6.60
N VAL A 106 18.22 -8.01 -7.18
CA VAL A 106 16.77 -7.95 -7.34
C VAL A 106 16.06 -8.94 -6.42
N LEU A 107 15.05 -8.45 -5.72
CA LEU A 107 14.07 -9.25 -4.99
C LEU A 107 12.74 -9.15 -5.75
N SER A 108 12.33 -10.20 -6.46
CA SER A 108 11.00 -10.24 -7.09
C SER A 108 9.96 -10.67 -6.07
N ILE A 109 8.83 -9.98 -6.04
CA ILE A 109 7.73 -10.18 -5.11
C ILE A 109 6.57 -10.85 -5.85
N PHE A 110 6.00 -11.89 -5.25
CA PHE A 110 4.94 -12.69 -5.85
C PHE A 110 3.70 -12.77 -4.95
N GLU A 111 2.54 -12.65 -5.58
CA GLU A 111 1.25 -12.94 -4.99
C GLU A 111 0.72 -14.20 -5.68
N ASN A 112 0.51 -15.29 -4.92
CA ASN A 112 -0.03 -16.55 -5.46
C ASN A 112 0.74 -17.02 -6.72
N LYS A 113 2.08 -17.01 -6.66
CA LYS A 113 3.02 -17.36 -7.74
C LYS A 113 2.99 -16.43 -8.96
N LYS A 114 2.25 -15.31 -8.92
CA LYS A 114 2.26 -14.28 -9.96
C LYS A 114 3.19 -13.14 -9.55
N PRO A 115 4.12 -12.71 -10.42
CA PRO A 115 5.00 -11.59 -10.10
C PRO A 115 4.16 -10.30 -10.04
N ILE A 116 4.22 -9.61 -8.90
CA ILE A 116 3.50 -8.36 -8.68
C ILE A 116 4.42 -7.14 -8.63
N GLY A 117 5.71 -7.34 -8.33
CA GLY A 117 6.67 -6.26 -8.24
C GLY A 117 8.07 -6.73 -7.90
N GLN A 118 8.94 -5.78 -7.59
CA GLN A 118 10.31 -6.06 -7.17
C GLN A 118 10.92 -4.92 -6.36
N ILE A 119 11.89 -5.27 -5.53
CA ILE A 119 12.85 -4.34 -4.94
C ILE A 119 14.17 -4.53 -5.68
N SER A 120 14.76 -3.44 -6.14
CA SER A 120 15.89 -3.46 -7.04
C SER A 120 17.01 -2.61 -6.48
N ASN A 121 18.15 -3.26 -6.25
CA ASN A 121 19.35 -2.68 -5.65
C ASN A 121 20.55 -2.72 -6.59
N VAL A 122 20.31 -3.00 -7.89
CA VAL A 122 21.28 -3.51 -8.88
C VAL A 122 22.71 -3.01 -8.63
N LEU A 123 23.53 -3.92 -8.09
CA LEU A 123 24.97 -3.82 -8.07
C LEU A 123 25.48 -4.65 -9.25
N GLU A 124 26.32 -4.10 -10.11
CA GLU A 124 26.74 -4.69 -11.40
C GLU A 124 27.52 -6.02 -11.33
N SER A 125 27.65 -6.62 -10.14
CA SER A 125 28.47 -7.81 -9.93
C SER A 125 27.69 -8.92 -9.25
N TYR A 126 28.06 -10.16 -9.59
CA TYR A 126 27.62 -11.38 -8.92
C TYR A 126 28.03 -11.31 -7.44
N GLY A 127 27.10 -11.67 -6.55
CA GLY A 127 27.30 -11.47 -5.12
C GLY A 127 26.81 -12.59 -4.22
N SER A 128 27.50 -12.71 -3.09
CA SER A 128 27.03 -13.45 -1.93
C SER A 128 25.78 -12.77 -1.37
N ARG A 129 24.78 -13.59 -1.06
CA ARG A 129 23.51 -13.13 -0.48
C ARG A 129 23.29 -13.77 0.87
N TYR A 130 22.76 -12.96 1.76
CA TYR A 130 22.59 -13.25 3.17
C TYR A 130 21.11 -13.05 3.49
N LEU A 131 20.44 -14.07 3.98
CA LEU A 131 19.03 -14.02 4.34
C LEU A 131 18.84 -14.28 5.83
N LEU A 132 18.05 -13.40 6.44
CA LEU A 132 17.39 -13.60 7.71
C LEU A 132 15.88 -13.51 7.48
N ASN A 133 15.11 -14.50 7.92
CA ASN A 133 13.66 -14.55 7.76
C ASN A 133 13.06 -14.96 9.11
N GLU A 134 12.77 -13.97 9.95
CA GLU A 134 12.26 -14.14 11.31
C GLU A 134 10.86 -13.55 11.40
N LYS A 135 10.07 -13.93 12.42
CA LYS A 135 8.67 -13.48 12.57
C LYS A 135 8.45 -11.96 12.62
N GLY A 136 9.47 -11.18 12.95
CA GLY A 136 9.39 -9.72 13.08
C GLY A 136 10.14 -8.93 12.01
N LEU A 137 10.91 -9.60 11.15
CA LEU A 137 11.79 -8.94 10.19
C LEU A 137 12.30 -9.94 9.15
N ILE A 138 12.32 -9.51 7.88
CA ILE A 138 13.12 -10.16 6.85
C ILE A 138 14.27 -9.22 6.50
N ALA A 139 15.51 -9.72 6.55
CA ALA A 139 16.68 -8.99 6.10
C ALA A 139 17.37 -9.72 4.96
N VAL A 140 17.59 -9.03 3.85
CA VAL A 140 18.31 -9.56 2.68
C VAL A 140 19.49 -8.66 2.38
N LYS A 141 20.69 -9.16 2.68
CA LYS A 141 21.96 -8.46 2.46
C LYS A 141 22.67 -9.01 1.23
N TRP A 142 23.24 -8.10 0.46
CA TRP A 142 23.91 -8.34 -0.81
C TRP A 142 25.32 -7.78 -0.76
N SER A 143 26.29 -8.55 -1.23
CA SER A 143 27.69 -8.16 -1.31
C SER A 143 28.30 -8.81 -2.56
N PRO A 144 28.88 -8.06 -3.51
CA PRO A 144 29.53 -8.67 -4.67
C PRO A 144 30.74 -9.50 -4.23
N GLU A 145 31.04 -10.55 -5.00
CA GLU A 145 32.20 -11.41 -4.78
C GLU A 145 33.47 -10.74 -5.35
N GLY A 146 34.62 -10.91 -4.68
CA GLY A 146 35.93 -10.62 -5.26
C GLY A 146 36.53 -9.23 -5.06
N LYS A 147 36.04 -8.40 -4.12
CA LYS A 147 36.71 -7.14 -3.71
C LYS A 147 37.28 -7.26 -2.29
N ASP A 148 38.27 -6.42 -1.97
CA ASP A 148 38.73 -6.23 -0.59
C ASP A 148 37.53 -6.04 0.33
N LYS A 149 37.50 -6.80 1.45
CA LYS A 149 36.35 -6.81 2.37
C LYS A 149 35.99 -5.41 2.90
N GLU A 150 36.97 -4.51 2.96
CA GLU A 150 36.82 -3.17 3.53
C GLU A 150 36.08 -2.19 2.60
N ASN A 151 36.18 -2.36 1.27
CA ASN A 151 35.57 -1.48 0.28
C ASN A 151 34.50 -2.18 -0.59
N THR A 152 33.98 -3.31 -0.11
CA THR A 152 32.98 -4.06 -0.85
C THR A 152 31.60 -3.42 -0.65
N PRO A 153 30.91 -3.00 -1.73
CA PRO A 153 29.61 -2.36 -1.62
C PRO A 153 28.58 -3.37 -1.10
N ILE A 154 27.84 -2.95 -0.09
CA ILE A 154 26.84 -3.76 0.58
C ILE A 154 25.49 -3.05 0.48
N VAL A 155 24.45 -3.80 0.11
CA VAL A 155 23.07 -3.32 0.20
C VAL A 155 22.26 -4.27 1.06
N THR A 156 21.60 -3.71 2.07
CA THR A 156 20.75 -4.46 3.00
C THR A 156 19.30 -4.00 2.84
N ASN A 157 18.42 -4.94 2.50
CA ASN A 157 16.97 -4.72 2.44
C ASN A 157 16.34 -5.26 3.72
N LEU A 158 15.45 -4.49 4.32
CA LEU A 158 14.72 -4.84 5.52
C LEU A 158 13.22 -4.74 5.22
N LEU A 159 12.47 -5.82 5.46
CA LEU A 159 11.02 -5.87 5.26
C LEU A 159 10.34 -6.11 6.62
N TYR A 160 9.41 -5.23 6.96
CA TYR A 160 8.75 -5.22 8.26
C TYR A 160 7.28 -5.63 8.14
N PRO A 161 6.67 -6.24 9.20
CA PRO A 161 5.27 -6.67 9.19
C PRO A 161 4.25 -5.57 8.90
N ASN A 162 4.58 -4.32 9.21
CA ASN A 162 3.72 -3.16 8.94
C ASN A 162 3.79 -2.67 7.48
N GLY A 163 4.50 -3.37 6.60
CA GLY A 163 4.69 -2.99 5.20
C GLY A 163 5.79 -1.96 4.97
N LYS A 164 6.51 -1.54 6.03
CA LYS A 164 7.71 -0.71 5.88
C LYS A 164 8.80 -1.50 5.14
N ILE A 165 9.51 -0.81 4.25
CA ILE A 165 10.66 -1.33 3.54
C ILE A 165 11.83 -0.38 3.78
N SER A 166 12.97 -0.88 4.26
CA SER A 166 14.18 -0.08 4.35
C SER A 166 15.28 -0.64 3.45
N ILE A 167 16.04 0.23 2.82
CA ILE A 167 17.22 -0.10 2.01
C ILE A 167 18.39 0.68 2.59
N TYR A 168 19.42 -0.03 3.04
CA TYR A 168 20.65 0.55 3.57
C TYR A 168 21.81 0.31 2.61
N TYR A 169 22.53 1.38 2.30
CA TYR A 169 23.67 1.41 1.40
C TYR A 169 24.97 1.58 2.19
N GLU A 170 25.89 0.66 2.02
CA GLU A 170 27.18 0.62 2.70
C GLU A 170 28.30 0.48 1.69
N ASN A 171 29.39 1.22 1.88
CA ASN A 171 30.58 1.18 1.02
C ASN A 171 30.26 1.32 -0.48
N ILE A 172 29.20 2.07 -0.81
CA ILE A 172 28.89 2.42 -2.20
C ILE A 172 29.87 3.51 -2.63
N LEU A 173 30.99 3.08 -3.18
CA LEU A 173 31.99 3.92 -3.83
C LEU A 173 31.80 3.76 -5.34
N LEU A 174 30.87 4.47 -5.98
CA LEU A 174 30.75 4.41 -7.45
C LEU A 174 30.03 5.61 -8.05
N GLU A 175 30.63 6.14 -9.13
CA GLU A 175 29.96 6.83 -10.23
C GLU A 175 28.93 5.86 -10.85
N LEU A 176 27.71 5.87 -10.32
CA LEU A 176 26.59 5.15 -10.93
C LEU A 176 26.28 5.83 -12.26
N SER A 177 26.51 5.15 -13.39
CA SER A 177 26.13 5.69 -14.69
C SER A 177 24.61 5.95 -14.74
N GLU A 178 24.23 7.10 -15.33
CA GLU A 178 22.85 7.61 -15.36
C GLU A 178 21.83 6.64 -15.98
N ASN A 179 22.30 5.63 -16.73
CA ASN A 179 21.47 4.63 -17.40
C ASN A 179 21.06 3.43 -16.54
N LYS A 180 21.36 3.41 -15.22
CA LYS A 180 21.11 2.22 -14.40
C LYS A 180 19.68 2.12 -13.90
N SER A 181 19.04 1.04 -14.37
CA SER A 181 17.70 0.54 -14.04
C SER A 181 17.34 0.58 -12.55
N VAL A 182 16.35 1.42 -12.20
CA VAL A 182 15.50 1.43 -11.00
C VAL A 182 16.20 0.96 -9.72
N LEU A 183 16.86 1.86 -9.00
CA LEU A 183 17.22 1.65 -7.59
C LEU A 183 16.01 2.04 -6.75
N GLY A 184 15.44 1.11 -5.97
CA GLY A 184 14.21 1.35 -5.20
C GLY A 184 13.15 0.26 -5.37
N ILE A 185 11.88 0.65 -5.38
CA ILE A 185 10.74 -0.29 -5.44
C ILE A 185 9.90 -0.10 -6.71
N ARG A 186 9.37 -1.22 -7.22
CA ARG A 186 8.58 -1.28 -8.45
C ARG A 186 7.36 -2.18 -8.28
N ARG A 187 6.19 -1.74 -8.76
CA ARG A 187 4.93 -2.49 -8.75
C ARG A 187 4.34 -2.51 -10.17
N ILE A 188 3.83 -3.68 -10.59
CA ILE A 188 3.14 -3.86 -11.86
C ILE A 188 1.64 -4.04 -11.60
N PHE A 189 0.86 -2.99 -11.81
CA PHE A 189 -0.60 -3.03 -11.66
C PHE A 189 -1.25 -3.61 -12.90
N GLN A 190 -2.20 -4.54 -12.73
CA GLN A 190 -2.93 -5.15 -13.85
C GLN A 190 -4.23 -4.38 -14.05
N CYS A 191 -4.25 -3.45 -15.01
CA CYS A 191 -5.43 -2.66 -15.34
C CYS A 191 -6.12 -3.18 -16.61
N GLU A 192 -7.39 -2.82 -16.82
CA GLU A 192 -8.16 -3.21 -18.02
C GLU A 192 -7.50 -2.74 -19.33
N THR A 193 -6.88 -1.56 -19.30
CA THR A 193 -6.16 -0.97 -20.43
C THR A 193 -4.79 -1.59 -20.69
N GLY A 194 -4.33 -2.49 -19.81
CA GLY A 194 -3.02 -3.10 -19.83
C GLY A 194 -2.23 -2.88 -18.53
N PRO A 195 -1.05 -3.51 -18.40
CA PRO A 195 -0.25 -3.40 -17.20
C PRO A 195 0.36 -2.00 -17.06
N ILE A 196 0.26 -1.42 -15.86
CA ILE A 196 0.91 -0.16 -15.49
C ILE A 196 2.15 -0.47 -14.65
N ASP A 197 3.29 0.07 -15.06
CA ASP A 197 4.58 -0.06 -14.36
C ASP A 197 4.83 1.19 -13.51
N HIS A 198 4.64 1.04 -12.20
CA HIS A 198 4.86 2.09 -11.21
C HIS A 198 6.19 1.89 -10.48
N ARG A 199 6.95 2.98 -10.32
CA ARG A 199 8.31 2.95 -9.79
C ARG A 199 8.53 4.08 -8.79
N ILE A 200 9.13 3.76 -7.66
CA ILE A 200 9.61 4.74 -6.68
C ILE A 200 11.12 4.58 -6.56
N SER A 201 11.83 5.46 -7.28
CA SER A 201 13.28 5.42 -7.38
C SER A 201 13.96 6.15 -6.23
N VAL A 202 15.15 5.69 -5.86
CA VAL A 202 16.12 6.42 -5.04
C VAL A 202 16.94 7.28 -6.00
N PRO A 203 16.98 8.62 -5.84
CA PRO A 203 17.81 9.46 -6.70
C PRO A 203 19.29 9.14 -6.49
N VAL A 204 20.05 9.10 -7.57
CA VAL A 204 21.43 8.56 -7.61
C VAL A 204 22.36 9.35 -6.70
N GLU A 205 22.17 10.67 -6.63
CA GLU A 205 22.97 11.58 -5.80
C GLU A 205 22.83 11.32 -4.30
N TRP A 206 21.81 10.56 -3.88
CA TRP A 206 21.63 10.17 -2.48
C TRP A 206 22.23 8.80 -2.14
N ILE A 207 22.70 8.05 -3.13
CA ILE A 207 23.17 6.67 -2.94
C ILE A 207 24.65 6.69 -2.62
N GLN A 208 24.96 6.73 -1.33
CA GLN A 208 26.33 6.75 -0.82
C GLN A 208 26.44 5.88 0.44
N ASN A 209 27.66 5.79 0.98
CA ASN A 209 27.90 5.08 2.22
C ASN A 209 27.07 5.70 3.37
N GLY A 210 26.38 4.86 4.14
CA GLY A 210 25.55 5.30 5.26
C GLY A 210 24.20 5.87 4.85
N THR A 211 23.76 5.69 3.60
CA THR A 211 22.41 6.10 3.19
C THR A 211 21.39 5.05 3.65
N LEU A 212 20.38 5.50 4.39
CA LEU A 212 19.17 4.74 4.69
C LEU A 212 17.99 5.33 3.90
N VAL A 213 17.34 4.48 3.11
CA VAL A 213 16.07 4.78 2.45
C VAL A 213 14.97 4.01 3.15
N GLU A 214 13.89 4.68 3.50
CA GLU A 214 12.73 4.08 4.15
C GLU A 214 11.47 4.41 3.36
N TYR A 215 10.76 3.36 2.97
CA TYR A 215 9.43 3.43 2.38
C TYR A 215 8.42 3.05 3.46
N GLU A 216 7.58 3.98 3.83
CA GLU A 216 6.49 3.76 4.78
C GLU A 216 5.15 3.90 4.08
N VAL A 217 4.23 2.97 4.35
CA VAL A 217 2.93 2.91 3.68
C VAL A 217 2.12 4.16 4.05
N ILE A 218 1.77 4.97 3.05
CA ILE A 218 0.88 6.14 3.18
C ILE A 218 -0.46 5.86 2.52
N GLY A 219 -1.54 6.39 3.10
CA GLY A 219 -2.83 6.43 2.42
C GLY A 219 -2.73 7.26 1.14
N THR A 220 -3.42 6.83 0.07
CA THR A 220 -3.35 7.47 -1.24
C THR A 220 -4.15 8.77 -1.33
N ILE A 221 -5.14 8.96 -0.46
CA ILE A 221 -6.15 10.01 -0.61
C ILE A 221 -5.60 11.38 -0.20
N CYS A 222 -5.08 11.51 1.03
CA CYS A 222 -4.71 12.81 1.59
C CYS A 222 -3.59 13.52 0.80
N PRO A 223 -2.46 12.88 0.45
CA PRO A 223 -1.32 13.55 -0.18
C PRO A 223 -1.61 14.25 -1.51
N LYS A 224 -2.72 13.94 -2.19
CA LYS A 224 -3.12 14.60 -3.45
C LYS A 224 -3.49 16.07 -3.26
N HIS A 225 -4.02 16.42 -2.10
CA HIS A 225 -4.62 17.73 -1.87
C HIS A 225 -3.55 18.76 -1.56
N ASN A 226 -3.61 19.89 -2.28
CA ASN A 226 -2.65 20.99 -2.20
C ASN A 226 -3.22 22.25 -1.52
N SER A 227 -4.45 22.18 -1.00
CA SER A 227 -5.07 23.24 -0.20
C SER A 227 -5.59 22.68 1.12
N SER A 228 -5.68 23.54 2.13
CA SER A 228 -6.18 23.17 3.45
C SER A 228 -7.63 22.68 3.39
N GLU A 229 -8.46 23.33 2.58
CA GLU A 229 -9.89 23.03 2.42
C GLU A 229 -10.10 21.68 1.76
N ALA A 230 -9.39 21.45 0.63
CA ALA A 230 -9.47 20.18 -0.09
C ALA A 230 -8.94 19.03 0.77
N CYS A 231 -7.90 19.27 1.57
CA CYS A 231 -7.36 18.29 2.50
C CYS A 231 -8.38 17.88 3.57
N GLN A 232 -9.04 18.84 4.20
CA GLN A 232 -10.04 18.56 5.23
C GLN A 232 -11.25 17.80 4.65
N GLN A 233 -11.70 18.18 3.45
CA GLN A 233 -12.81 17.55 2.74
C GLN A 233 -12.52 16.12 2.26
N ALA A 234 -11.23 15.76 2.11
CA ALA A 234 -10.80 14.43 1.70
C ALA A 234 -10.94 13.36 2.80
N THR A 235 -11.29 13.77 4.02
CA THR A 235 -11.50 12.84 5.14
C THR A 235 -12.67 11.90 4.85
N THR A 236 -12.42 10.61 4.98
CA THR A 236 -13.42 9.54 4.90
C THR A 236 -13.57 8.88 6.27
N PRO A 237 -14.57 8.00 6.50
CA PRO A 237 -14.69 7.27 7.76
C PRO A 237 -13.44 6.45 8.14
N ASN A 238 -12.63 6.04 7.15
CA ASN A 238 -11.45 5.20 7.35
C ASN A 238 -10.13 5.99 7.29
N VAL A 239 -10.12 7.18 6.71
CA VAL A 239 -8.91 7.98 6.48
C VAL A 239 -9.18 9.41 6.93
N LYS A 240 -8.49 9.85 7.97
CA LYS A 240 -8.57 11.24 8.45
C LYS A 240 -7.41 12.03 7.87
N CYS A 241 -7.71 13.05 7.06
CA CYS A 241 -6.72 13.91 6.45
C CYS A 241 -6.49 15.18 7.28
N ILE A 242 -5.23 15.57 7.45
CA ILE A 242 -4.79 16.73 8.23
C ILE A 242 -3.91 17.59 7.34
N TRP A 243 -4.18 18.90 7.34
CA TRP A 243 -3.31 19.86 6.68
C TRP A 243 -2.14 20.23 7.59
N CYS A 244 -0.90 20.06 7.10
CA CYS A 244 0.27 20.60 7.77
C CYS A 244 0.67 21.94 7.13
N GLU A 245 0.42 23.02 7.88
CA GLU A 245 0.73 24.40 7.46
C GLU A 245 2.22 24.62 7.18
N LYS A 246 3.10 24.09 8.04
CA LYS A 246 4.54 24.31 7.92
C LYS A 246 5.10 23.85 6.57
N TRP A 247 4.53 22.79 6.00
CA TRP A 247 5.00 22.18 4.76
C TRP A 247 4.00 22.31 3.61
N ASN A 248 2.90 23.04 3.80
CA ASN A 248 1.81 23.17 2.82
C ASN A 248 1.42 21.83 2.20
N THR A 249 1.21 20.83 3.04
CA THR A 249 0.93 19.46 2.59
C THR A 249 -0.15 18.78 3.40
N CYS A 250 -0.98 18.02 2.71
CA CYS A 250 -1.99 17.18 3.32
C CYS A 250 -1.41 15.82 3.68
N ILE A 251 -1.69 15.33 4.90
CA ILE A 251 -1.19 14.06 5.43
C ILE A 251 -2.34 13.26 6.02
N ASP A 252 -2.19 11.94 6.10
CA ASP A 252 -3.10 11.11 6.91
C ASP A 252 -2.75 11.28 8.40
N SER A 253 -3.76 11.28 9.27
CA SER A 253 -3.61 11.27 10.72
C SER A 253 -2.71 10.18 11.28
N ASN A 254 -2.70 9.00 10.66
CA ASN A 254 -1.78 7.92 11.03
C ASN A 254 -0.32 8.33 10.77
N HIS A 255 -0.10 9.18 9.76
CA HIS A 255 1.19 9.73 9.37
C HIS A 255 1.61 10.93 10.21
N GLN A 256 0.71 11.54 10.97
CA GLN A 256 1.04 12.59 11.93
C GLN A 256 2.09 12.12 12.96
N ASN A 257 2.07 10.82 13.29
CA ASN A 257 3.01 10.21 14.22
C ASN A 257 4.36 9.84 13.59
N HIS A 258 4.50 9.99 12.27
CA HIS A 258 5.78 9.81 11.59
C HIS A 258 6.79 10.80 12.16
N HIS A 259 8.01 10.32 12.43
CA HIS A 259 9.05 11.10 13.10
C HIS A 259 9.26 12.47 12.45
N PHE A 260 9.27 12.53 11.10
CA PHE A 260 9.39 13.78 10.34
C PHE A 260 8.33 14.83 10.72
N PHE A 261 7.06 14.43 10.80
CA PHE A 261 5.96 15.36 11.06
C PHE A 261 5.82 15.69 12.54
N LYS A 262 6.09 14.71 13.41
CA LYS A 262 6.12 14.89 14.86
C LYS A 262 7.17 15.92 15.31
N VAL A 263 8.37 15.87 14.75
CA VAL A 263 9.45 16.81 15.09
C VAL A 263 9.22 18.20 14.48
N ASN A 264 8.32 18.32 13.51
CA ASN A 264 8.07 19.55 12.77
C ASN A 264 6.71 20.19 13.06
N ASP A 265 6.08 19.84 14.18
CA ASP A 265 4.82 20.44 14.69
C ASP A 265 3.62 20.34 13.74
N CYS A 266 3.58 19.34 12.88
CA CYS A 266 2.38 19.03 12.10
C CYS A 266 1.37 18.28 12.98
N HIS A 267 0.75 18.95 13.96
CA HIS A 267 -0.27 18.34 14.81
C HIS A 267 -1.69 18.70 14.39
N TYR A 268 -2.62 17.74 14.47
CA TYR A 268 -4.05 18.04 14.42
C TYR A 268 -4.43 18.94 15.59
N LYS A 269 -4.71 20.21 15.32
CA LYS A 269 -5.55 21.02 16.21
C LYS A 269 -6.98 20.59 15.94
N GLY A 270 -7.61 19.93 16.89
CA GLY A 270 -9.05 19.69 16.82
C GLY A 270 -9.80 21.01 16.68
N PRO A 271 -11.05 21.00 16.19
CA PRO A 271 -11.88 22.20 16.27
C PRO A 271 -11.93 22.63 17.73
N ASP A 272 -11.47 23.85 18.00
CA ASP A 272 -11.57 24.48 19.32
C ASP A 272 -13.04 24.45 19.73
N VAL A 273 -13.36 23.64 20.73
CA VAL A 273 -14.62 23.79 21.46
C VAL A 273 -14.48 25.11 22.20
N ASN A 274 -15.21 26.10 21.70
CA ASN A 274 -15.31 27.46 22.22
C ASN A 274 -15.09 27.58 23.73
N ASP A 275 -14.27 28.59 24.08
CA ASP A 275 -14.30 29.34 25.33
C ASP A 275 -15.69 29.37 25.99
N LEU A 276 -15.85 28.67 27.12
CA LEU A 276 -16.31 29.29 28.38
C LEU A 276 -16.17 28.31 29.54
N THR A 277 -15.68 28.85 30.66
CA THR A 277 -15.75 28.36 32.05
C THR A 277 -14.59 27.54 32.62
N THR A 278 -13.64 28.31 33.17
CA THR A 278 -13.15 28.22 34.57
C THR A 278 -12.40 26.96 35.00
N SER A 279 -11.10 27.16 35.28
CA SER A 279 -10.21 26.17 35.88
C SER A 279 -10.77 25.63 37.21
N THR A 280 -10.81 24.31 37.36
CA THR A 280 -10.87 23.65 38.66
C THR A 280 -9.82 22.54 38.67
N PRO A 281 -8.96 22.42 39.69
CA PRO A 281 -7.83 21.50 39.66
C PRO A 281 -8.29 20.04 39.77
N ILE A 282 -7.77 19.19 38.88
CA ILE A 282 -8.03 17.75 38.84
C ILE A 282 -7.28 17.08 39.99
N ASN A 283 -8.02 16.62 41.01
CA ASN A 283 -7.51 15.65 41.97
C ASN A 283 -7.46 14.27 41.30
N HIS A 284 -6.27 13.68 41.28
CA HIS A 284 -6.03 12.32 40.82
C HIS A 284 -6.78 11.34 41.74
N LYS A 285 -7.68 10.52 41.19
CA LYS A 285 -8.15 9.31 41.85
C LYS A 285 -8.31 8.21 40.80
N GLU A 286 -7.44 7.21 40.89
CA GLU A 286 -7.61 5.94 40.18
C GLU A 286 -8.97 5.33 40.58
N THR A 287 -9.76 4.90 39.61
CA THR A 287 -10.85 3.95 39.88
C THR A 287 -11.06 3.00 38.70
N THR A 288 -10.80 1.76 39.04
CA THR A 288 -11.05 0.45 38.44
C THR A 288 -12.27 0.31 37.51
N LEU A 289 -12.03 -0.42 36.42
CA LEU A 289 -12.93 -1.22 35.58
C LEU A 289 -14.36 -1.43 36.13
N ARG A 290 -15.37 -0.90 35.41
CA ARG A 290 -16.75 -1.39 35.49
C ARG A 290 -17.45 -1.25 34.13
N ASN A 291 -18.01 -2.37 33.67
CA ASN A 291 -18.71 -2.58 32.41
C ASN A 291 -19.80 -1.53 32.13
N THR A 292 -19.83 -0.99 30.90
CA THR A 292 -20.97 -0.26 30.36
C THR A 292 -21.58 -1.05 29.20
N THR A 293 -22.78 -1.55 29.42
CA THR A 293 -23.67 -2.18 28.43
C THR A 293 -24.05 -1.14 27.38
N PHE A 294 -23.75 -1.39 26.10
CA PHE A 294 -24.22 -0.60 24.97
C PHE A 294 -25.71 -0.91 24.70
N GLU A 295 -26.58 0.09 24.79
CA GLU A 295 -27.90 0.05 24.14
C GLU A 295 -27.70 0.06 22.62
N ILE A 296 -27.93 -1.09 21.99
CA ILE A 296 -28.02 -1.23 20.54
C ILE A 296 -29.49 -1.49 20.22
N THR A 297 -30.29 -0.45 19.97
CA THR A 297 -31.61 -0.68 19.38
C THR A 297 -32.06 0.47 18.48
N GLU A 298 -32.59 0.08 17.31
CA GLU A 298 -33.32 0.84 16.27
C GLU A 298 -32.59 1.40 15.03
N GLU A 299 -31.42 2.04 15.10
CA GLU A 299 -30.86 2.72 13.90
C GLU A 299 -30.41 1.76 12.78
N SER A 300 -29.95 0.55 13.15
CA SER A 300 -29.41 -0.44 12.21
C SER A 300 -30.48 -1.15 11.36
N ARG A 301 -31.75 -1.16 11.79
CA ARG A 301 -32.87 -1.77 11.03
C ARG A 301 -33.34 -0.87 9.90
N GLN A 302 -33.45 0.44 10.15
CA GLN A 302 -33.87 1.41 9.12
C GLN A 302 -32.85 1.51 7.98
N ASN A 303 -31.55 1.58 8.30
CA ASN A 303 -30.50 1.64 7.29
C ASN A 303 -30.42 0.36 6.43
N LYS A 304 -30.65 -0.83 7.01
CA LYS A 304 -30.77 -2.07 6.22
C LYS A 304 -32.00 -2.09 5.30
N SER A 305 -33.14 -1.57 5.77
CA SER A 305 -34.37 -1.51 4.97
C SER A 305 -34.25 -0.55 3.78
N LEU A 306 -33.63 0.61 3.98
CA LEU A 306 -33.44 1.61 2.93
C LEU A 306 -32.46 1.11 1.86
N TRP A 307 -31.38 0.45 2.28
CA TRP A 307 -30.39 -0.13 1.36
C TRP A 307 -31.00 -1.22 0.46
N TYR A 308 -31.88 -2.05 1.02
CA TYR A 308 -32.60 -3.06 0.24
C TYR A 308 -33.58 -2.44 -0.78
N LEU A 309 -34.28 -1.38 -0.39
CA LEU A 309 -35.32 -0.76 -1.21
C LEU A 309 -34.76 0.07 -2.37
N TYR A 310 -33.66 0.79 -2.14
CA TYR A 310 -33.09 1.72 -3.13
C TYR A 310 -31.92 1.18 -3.95
N ILE A 311 -31.25 0.12 -3.50
CA ILE A 311 -30.10 -0.45 -4.24
C ILE A 311 -30.44 -1.84 -4.76
N VAL A 312 -30.95 -2.74 -3.92
CA VAL A 312 -31.17 -4.13 -4.32
C VAL A 312 -32.33 -4.26 -5.31
N ILE A 313 -33.47 -3.60 -5.08
CA ILE A 313 -34.63 -3.68 -5.98
C ILE A 313 -34.30 -3.14 -7.38
N PRO A 314 -33.69 -1.94 -7.55
CA PRO A 314 -33.35 -1.45 -8.89
C PRO A 314 -32.33 -2.33 -9.61
N SER A 315 -31.32 -2.86 -8.91
CA SER A 315 -30.34 -3.78 -9.52
C SER A 315 -30.99 -5.07 -10.01
N VAL A 316 -31.93 -5.64 -9.24
CA VAL A 316 -32.68 -6.83 -9.65
C VAL A 316 -33.56 -6.54 -10.86
N VAL A 317 -34.27 -5.40 -10.87
CA VAL A 317 -35.10 -4.98 -12.01
C VAL A 317 -34.26 -4.77 -13.27
N PHE A 318 -33.07 -4.17 -13.15
CA PHE A 318 -32.15 -3.97 -14.28
C PHE A 318 -31.68 -5.29 -14.88
N VAL A 319 -31.34 -6.28 -14.05
CA VAL A 319 -30.95 -7.62 -14.51
C VAL A 319 -32.11 -8.30 -15.23
N PHE A 320 -33.33 -8.24 -14.70
CA PHE A 320 -34.50 -8.82 -15.36
C PHE A 320 -34.80 -8.15 -16.71
N ALA A 321 -34.71 -6.82 -16.77
CA ALA A 321 -34.89 -6.07 -18.02
C ALA A 321 -33.84 -6.48 -19.07
N ALA A 322 -32.56 -6.54 -18.69
CA ALA A 322 -31.48 -6.98 -19.57
C ALA A 322 -31.68 -8.42 -20.07
N CYS A 323 -32.10 -9.35 -19.20
CA CYS A 323 -32.39 -10.73 -19.59
C CYS A 323 -33.58 -10.82 -20.57
N ILE A 324 -34.66 -10.07 -20.34
CA ILE A 324 -35.81 -10.03 -21.23
C ILE A 324 -35.42 -9.45 -22.59
N SER A 325 -34.64 -8.37 -22.61
CA SER A 325 -34.10 -7.77 -23.84
C SER A 325 -33.22 -8.75 -24.62
N CYS A 326 -32.36 -9.52 -23.95
CA CYS A 326 -31.55 -10.56 -24.60
C CYS A 326 -32.40 -11.69 -25.19
N VAL A 327 -33.46 -12.12 -24.51
CA VAL A 327 -34.38 -13.17 -25.02
C VAL A 327 -35.16 -12.67 -26.23
N ILE A 328 -35.69 -11.44 -26.18
CA ILE A 328 -36.41 -10.82 -27.30
C ILE A 328 -35.47 -10.64 -28.50
N TRP A 329 -34.25 -10.16 -28.27
CA TRP A 329 -33.25 -9.98 -29.33
C TRP A 329 -32.87 -11.31 -29.99
N ARG A 330 -32.65 -12.36 -29.18
CA ARG A 330 -32.36 -13.72 -29.68
C ARG A 330 -33.54 -14.32 -30.45
N TRP A 331 -34.77 -14.07 -30.01
CA TRP A 331 -35.98 -14.53 -30.69
C TRP A 331 -36.17 -13.83 -32.05
N LEU A 332 -35.96 -12.52 -32.11
CA LEU A 332 -35.99 -11.75 -33.36
C LEU A 332 -34.89 -12.16 -34.33
N HIS A 333 -33.69 -12.47 -33.83
CA HIS A 333 -32.58 -12.94 -34.65
C HIS A 333 -32.86 -14.33 -35.27
N ILE A 334 -33.49 -15.24 -34.53
CA ILE A 334 -33.89 -16.56 -35.06
C ILE A 334 -34.98 -16.42 -36.12
N ARG A 335 -35.97 -15.55 -35.90
CA ARG A 335 -37.08 -15.33 -36.84
C ARG A 335 -36.64 -14.69 -38.16
N ARG A 336 -35.60 -13.84 -38.13
CA ARG A 336 -35.02 -13.22 -39.34
C ARG A 336 -34.24 -14.22 -40.21
N ARG A 337 -33.74 -15.31 -39.61
CA ARG A 337 -32.98 -16.37 -40.30
C ARG A 337 -33.86 -17.47 -40.91
N SER A 338 -35.15 -17.49 -40.60
CA SER A 338 -36.14 -18.43 -41.15
C SER A 338 -36.97 -17.83 -42.29
N SER A 339 -36.67 -16.60 -42.72
CA SER A 339 -37.34 -15.89 -43.82
C SER A 339 -36.41 -15.59 -45.00
N GLU A 340 -35.18 -16.14 -44.97
CA GLU A 340 -34.32 -16.41 -46.13
C GLU A 340 -34.33 -17.92 -46.36
#